data_AF-A0A932P544-F1
#
_entry.id   AF-A0A932P544-F1
#
_cell.length_a   1.000
_cell.length_b   1.000
_cell.length_c   1.000
_cell.angle_alpha   90.00
_cell.angle_beta   90.00
_cell.angle_gamma   90.00
#
_symmetry.space_group_name_H-M   'P 1'
#
loop_
_entity.id
_entity.type
_entity.pdbx_description
1 polymer ?
#
loop_
_entity_poly.entity_id
_entity_poly.type
_entity_poly.pdbx_seq_one_letter_code
_entity_poly.pdbx_strand_id
1 'polypeptide(L)'
;MRVSIKPQLCVWLVGALAVALLGVWAWYETVDTTPGNHSPNAVPVQGADLTVAASPYLNVRPEVRYVGSETCARCHAEQAGTYHDHPMGRSVASAADAPATERLDPAAGNPFNADGHHYSVERRDGRMFHREVRVDDQGRALWTVEEEIAWVVGAGDHGRSYLINRDGSLFQSPIGWYPQQQIWALSPGYETVNEHFNRPIQSECLFCHSTFADHVSGTIGRYREPIFRERAIGCERCHGPGELHVARHEGERSEVRGQRSEVSSSDFRSEISNSKSQIRNPQSAIRNPPVPQPIDPTIVNPRHLSPKLREAV
;
A
#
# COMPACT_ATOMS: atom_id res chain seq x y z
N MET A 1 9.39 68.33 -22.34
CA MET A 1 8.14 68.77 -21.65
C MET A 1 8.16 68.21 -20.24
N ARG A 2 8.28 69.05 -19.20
CA ARG A 2 8.20 68.61 -17.79
C ARG A 2 6.73 68.47 -17.42
N VAL A 3 6.26 67.25 -17.16
CA VAL A 3 4.89 67.01 -16.69
C VAL A 3 4.82 67.46 -15.23
N SER A 4 4.19 68.61 -15.00
CA SER A 4 3.92 69.14 -13.66
C SER A 4 2.73 68.40 -13.08
N ILE A 5 3.00 67.35 -12.29
CA ILE A 5 1.95 66.65 -11.53
C ILE A 5 1.43 67.64 -10.48
N LYS A 6 0.14 67.99 -10.58
CA LYS A 6 -0.50 68.90 -9.63
C LYS A 6 -0.45 68.27 -8.23
N PRO A 7 -0.04 69.01 -7.18
CA PRO A 7 0.15 68.46 -5.83
C PRO A 7 -1.12 67.81 -5.25
N GLN A 8 -2.30 68.27 -5.69
CA GLN A 8 -3.58 67.66 -5.32
C GLN A 8 -3.72 66.23 -5.85
N LEU A 9 -3.17 65.91 -7.02
CA LEU A 9 -3.21 64.56 -7.60
C LEU A 9 -2.35 63.59 -6.78
N CYS A 10 -1.21 64.04 -6.24
CA CYS A 10 -0.39 63.23 -5.33
C CYS A 10 -1.13 62.92 -4.03
N VAL A 11 -1.88 63.88 -3.46
CA VAL A 11 -2.66 63.65 -2.24
C VAL A 11 -3.75 62.60 -2.48
N TRP A 12 -4.44 62.66 -3.62
CA TRP A 12 -5.46 61.66 -3.99
C TRP A 12 -4.86 60.26 -4.21
N LEU A 13 -3.69 60.17 -4.86
CA LEU A 13 -3.02 58.89 -5.08
C LEU A 13 -2.52 58.25 -3.79
N VAL A 14 -1.96 59.04 -2.87
CA VAL A 14 -1.53 58.56 -1.55
C VAL A 14 -2.73 58.11 -0.71
N GLY A 15 -3.82 58.87 -0.73
CA GLY A 15 -5.06 58.50 -0.04
C GLY A 15 -5.65 57.20 -0.58
N ALA A 16 -5.71 57.03 -1.91
CA ALA A 16 -6.22 55.80 -2.53
C ALA A 16 -5.34 54.58 -2.19
N LEU A 17 -4.02 54.74 -2.17
CA LEU A 17 -3.09 53.67 -1.79
C LEU A 17 -3.28 53.26 -0.33
N ALA A 18 -3.45 54.23 0.58
CA ALA A 18 -3.68 53.95 2.00
C ALA A 18 -5.00 53.17 2.23
N VAL A 19 -6.07 53.55 1.52
CA VAL A 19 -7.35 52.82 1.59
C VAL A 19 -7.22 51.41 1.03
N ALA A 20 -6.51 51.22 -0.08
CA ALA A 20 -6.28 49.90 -0.66
C ALA A 20 -5.47 49.00 0.30
N LEU A 21 -4.41 49.52 0.91
CA LEU A 21 -3.60 48.77 1.88
C LEU A 21 -4.37 48.41 3.14
N LEU A 22 -5.20 49.32 3.65
CA LEU A 22 -6.11 49.03 4.78
C LEU A 22 -7.15 47.97 4.42
N GLY A 23 -7.68 48.00 3.19
CA GLY A 23 -8.59 46.97 2.69
C GLY A 23 -7.93 45.59 2.60
N VAL A 24 -6.69 45.52 2.11
CA VAL A 24 -5.92 44.26 2.06
C VAL A 24 -5.58 43.75 3.46
N TRP A 25 -5.17 44.64 4.37
CA TRP A 25 -4.88 44.26 5.76
C TRP A 25 -6.13 43.76 6.51
N ALA A 26 -7.25 44.47 6.38
CA ALA A 26 -8.52 44.03 6.96
C ALA A 26 -8.99 42.69 6.36
N TRP A 27 -8.82 42.50 5.04
CA TRP A 27 -9.10 41.22 4.40
C TRP A 27 -8.21 40.10 4.95
N TYR A 28 -6.90 40.34 5.12
CA TYR A 28 -5.96 39.37 5.67
C TYR A 28 -6.30 38.95 7.11
N GLU A 29 -6.73 39.89 7.96
CA GLU A 29 -7.22 39.58 9.32
C GLU A 29 -8.54 38.78 9.33
N THR A 30 -9.38 38.93 8.29
CA THR A 30 -10.61 38.14 8.15
C THR A 30 -10.42 36.78 7.48
N VAL A 31 -9.31 36.58 6.78
CA VAL A 31 -8.99 35.30 6.16
C VAL A 31 -8.23 34.47 7.18
N ASP A 32 -8.95 33.53 7.80
CA ASP A 32 -8.38 32.50 8.65
C ASP A 32 -7.41 31.65 7.81
N THR A 33 -6.12 31.99 7.85
CA THR A 33 -5.05 31.28 7.11
C THR A 33 -4.61 30.00 7.80
N THR A 34 -5.26 29.64 8.90
CA THR A 34 -5.12 28.33 9.54
C THR A 34 -5.54 27.27 8.51
N PRO A 35 -4.65 26.36 8.07
CA PRO A 35 -5.05 25.27 7.20
C PRO A 35 -6.22 24.55 7.84
N GLY A 36 -7.37 24.58 7.17
CA GLY A 36 -8.61 24.02 7.68
C GLY A 36 -8.45 22.54 7.99
N ASN A 37 -8.18 22.21 9.25
CA ASN A 37 -8.45 20.90 9.80
C ASN A 37 -9.97 20.77 9.99
N HIS A 38 -10.71 20.78 8.87
CA HIS A 38 -12.14 20.52 8.85
C HIS A 38 -12.34 19.01 8.91
N SER A 39 -12.17 18.46 10.11
CA SER A 39 -12.88 17.26 10.52
C SER A 39 -13.99 17.74 11.46
N PRO A 40 -15.27 17.85 11.03
CA PRO A 40 -16.34 18.38 11.86
C PRO A 40 -16.68 17.48 13.07
N ASN A 41 -15.97 16.36 13.24
CA ASN A 41 -16.11 15.41 14.35
C ASN A 41 -14.75 14.90 14.83
N ALA A 42 -13.72 15.74 14.89
CA ALA A 42 -12.55 15.41 15.71
C ALA A 42 -12.95 15.55 17.18
N VAL A 43 -13.61 14.53 17.73
CA VAL A 43 -13.66 14.33 19.18
C VAL A 43 -12.20 14.38 19.64
N PRO A 44 -11.82 15.28 20.57
CA PRO A 44 -10.50 15.22 21.15
C PRO A 44 -10.41 13.84 21.77
N VAL A 45 -9.51 13.00 21.26
CA VAL A 45 -9.14 11.76 21.97
C VAL A 45 -8.33 12.23 23.18
N GLN A 46 -9.03 12.80 24.16
CA GLN A 46 -8.57 12.86 25.53
C GLN A 46 -8.22 11.43 25.88
N GLY A 47 -6.92 11.22 26.14
CA GLY A 47 -6.28 9.93 26.37
C GLY A 47 -7.27 8.80 26.45
N ALA A 48 -7.47 8.11 25.33
CA ALA A 48 -8.00 6.77 25.42
C ALA A 48 -6.98 6.04 26.28
N ASP A 49 -7.32 5.88 27.55
CA ASP A 49 -6.73 4.91 28.46
C ASP A 49 -7.05 3.53 27.87
N LEU A 50 -6.43 3.26 26.71
CA LEU A 50 -6.30 1.93 26.16
C LEU A 50 -5.29 1.28 27.08
N THR A 51 -5.73 0.84 28.25
CA THR A 51 -5.03 -0.20 28.98
C THR A 51 -5.15 -1.47 28.15
N VAL A 52 -4.41 -1.51 27.04
CA VAL A 52 -4.02 -2.74 26.34
C VAL A 52 -3.50 -3.77 27.37
N ALA A 53 -2.91 -3.27 28.47
CA ALA A 53 -2.53 -4.01 29.66
C ALA A 53 -3.67 -4.79 30.36
N ALA A 54 -4.93 -4.32 30.30
CA ALA A 54 -6.09 -4.95 30.94
C ALA A 54 -6.83 -5.96 30.05
N SER A 55 -6.44 -6.09 28.76
CA SER A 55 -7.07 -7.05 27.85
C SER A 55 -6.77 -8.50 28.27
N PRO A 56 -7.78 -9.40 28.27
CA PRO A 56 -7.54 -10.84 28.47
C PRO A 56 -6.75 -11.47 27.33
N TYR A 57 -6.68 -10.81 26.17
CA TYR A 57 -5.94 -11.27 25.01
C TYR A 57 -4.45 -10.90 25.15
N LEU A 58 -3.62 -11.86 25.57
CA LEU A 58 -2.19 -11.59 25.85
C LEU A 58 -1.44 -10.99 24.66
N ASN A 59 -1.79 -11.37 23.44
CA ASN A 59 -1.10 -10.93 22.21
C ASN A 59 -1.34 -9.47 21.84
N VAL A 60 -2.28 -8.76 22.47
CA VAL A 60 -2.48 -7.34 22.17
C VAL A 60 -1.50 -6.45 22.94
N ARG A 61 -0.82 -6.98 23.96
CA ARG A 61 0.12 -6.24 24.81
C ARG A 61 1.30 -5.70 23.99
N PRO A 62 1.76 -4.46 24.27
CA PRO A 62 2.77 -3.79 23.45
C PRO A 62 4.14 -4.46 23.49
N GLU A 63 4.41 -5.31 24.48
CA GLU A 63 5.66 -6.05 24.59
C GLU A 63 5.69 -7.30 23.68
N VAL A 64 4.54 -7.79 23.23
CA VAL A 64 4.45 -9.01 22.41
C VAL A 64 4.87 -8.70 20.99
N ARG A 65 5.81 -9.50 20.48
CA ARG A 65 6.46 -9.24 19.20
C ARG A 65 5.80 -9.96 18.03
N TYR A 66 5.95 -9.34 16.88
CA TYR A 66 5.71 -9.96 15.59
C TYR A 66 6.84 -10.92 15.24
N VAL A 67 6.50 -12.07 14.68
CA VAL A 67 7.42 -13.18 14.37
C VAL A 67 7.53 -13.51 12.87
N GLY A 68 6.74 -12.84 12.03
CA GLY A 68 6.68 -13.01 10.58
C GLY A 68 5.94 -14.26 10.11
N SER A 69 5.33 -14.20 8.92
CA SER A 69 4.56 -15.33 8.36
C SER A 69 5.37 -16.62 8.17
N GLU A 70 6.68 -16.54 7.97
CA GLU A 70 7.52 -17.74 7.85
C GLU A 70 7.49 -18.60 9.12
N THR A 71 7.38 -17.98 10.29
CA THR A 71 7.23 -18.69 11.57
C THR A 71 5.89 -19.43 11.60
N CYS A 72 4.81 -18.80 11.13
CA CYS A 72 3.48 -19.41 11.03
C CYS A 72 3.48 -20.62 10.09
N ALA A 73 4.18 -20.54 8.95
CA ALA A 73 4.24 -21.58 7.93
C ALA A 73 4.83 -22.91 8.43
N ARG A 74 5.66 -22.90 9.50
CA ARG A 74 6.23 -24.11 10.11
C ARG A 74 5.17 -25.06 10.65
N CYS A 75 4.03 -24.52 11.10
CA CYS A 75 2.90 -25.31 11.63
C CYS A 75 1.68 -25.26 10.72
N HIS A 76 1.50 -24.16 9.99
CA HIS A 76 0.35 -23.87 9.13
C HIS A 76 0.75 -23.82 7.65
N ALA A 77 1.46 -24.85 7.17
CA ALA A 77 2.03 -24.86 5.82
C ALA A 77 0.97 -24.72 4.72
N GLU A 78 -0.19 -25.37 4.88
CA GLU A 78 -1.30 -25.30 3.92
C GLU A 78 -1.91 -23.90 3.87
N GLN A 79 -2.20 -23.30 5.04
CA GLN A 79 -2.78 -21.96 5.11
C GLN A 79 -1.79 -20.92 4.60
N ALA A 80 -0.50 -21.04 4.95
CA ALA A 80 0.54 -20.15 4.45
C ALA A 80 0.69 -20.27 2.93
N GLY A 81 0.70 -21.50 2.38
CA GLY A 81 0.81 -21.74 0.94
C GLY A 81 -0.38 -21.14 0.17
N THR A 82 -1.60 -21.44 0.61
CA THR A 82 -2.81 -20.91 -0.03
C THR A 82 -2.94 -19.39 0.09
N TYR A 83 -2.56 -18.82 1.23
CA TYR A 83 -2.61 -17.37 1.45
C TYR A 83 -1.51 -16.63 0.67
N HIS A 84 -0.34 -17.23 0.47
CA HIS A 84 0.73 -16.65 -0.35
C HIS A 84 0.26 -16.33 -1.77
N ASP A 85 -0.62 -17.16 -2.34
CA ASP A 85 -1.16 -16.93 -3.68
C ASP A 85 -2.35 -15.97 -3.70
N HIS A 86 -2.90 -15.61 -2.53
CA HIS A 86 -3.98 -14.64 -2.40
C HIS A 86 -3.48 -13.21 -2.75
N PRO A 87 -4.31 -12.34 -3.36
CA PRO A 87 -3.89 -10.98 -3.72
C PRO A 87 -3.29 -10.14 -2.58
N MET A 88 -3.76 -10.37 -1.34
CA MET A 88 -3.17 -9.75 -0.14
C MET A 88 -1.74 -10.24 0.13
N GLY A 89 -1.48 -11.55 0.01
CA GLY A 89 -0.14 -12.14 0.15
C GLY A 89 0.82 -11.74 -0.98
N ARG A 90 0.31 -11.06 -2.01
CA ARG A 90 1.06 -10.55 -3.18
C ARG A 90 0.92 -9.04 -3.35
N SER A 91 0.52 -8.34 -2.30
CA SER A 91 0.21 -6.90 -2.35
C SER A 91 1.45 -6.03 -2.58
N VAL A 92 2.66 -6.51 -2.25
CA VAL A 92 3.95 -5.88 -2.56
C VAL A 92 4.99 -6.95 -2.87
N ALA A 93 5.78 -6.74 -3.92
CA ALA A 93 6.94 -7.55 -4.27
C ALA A 93 8.12 -6.65 -4.67
N SER A 94 9.35 -7.17 -4.57
CA SER A 94 10.49 -6.50 -5.22
C SER A 94 10.27 -6.54 -6.74
N ALA A 95 10.76 -5.54 -7.46
CA ALA A 95 10.62 -5.51 -8.92
C ALA A 95 11.28 -6.72 -9.61
N ALA A 96 12.34 -7.26 -8.99
CA ALA A 96 13.05 -8.46 -9.47
C ALA A 96 12.25 -9.76 -9.23
N ASP A 97 11.52 -9.86 -8.11
CA ASP A 97 10.75 -11.06 -7.75
C ASP A 97 9.31 -11.01 -8.29
N ALA A 98 8.82 -9.83 -8.70
CA ALA A 98 7.46 -9.67 -9.22
C ALA A 98 7.27 -10.46 -10.52
N PRO A 99 6.16 -11.23 -10.67
CA PRO A 99 5.88 -11.94 -11.91
C PRO A 99 5.83 -10.99 -13.10
N ALA A 100 6.63 -11.27 -14.14
CA ALA A 100 6.74 -10.46 -15.35
C ALA A 100 5.55 -10.69 -16.31
N THR A 101 4.34 -10.40 -15.84
CA THR A 101 3.09 -10.60 -16.58
C THR A 101 2.73 -9.43 -17.50
N GLU A 102 3.38 -8.28 -17.34
CA GLU A 102 3.11 -7.09 -18.15
C GLU A 102 3.74 -7.21 -19.54
N ARG A 103 2.95 -6.89 -20.56
CA ARG A 103 3.41 -6.77 -21.95
C ARG A 103 4.13 -5.44 -22.15
N LEU A 104 5.27 -5.47 -22.83
CA LEU A 104 6.07 -4.27 -23.11
C LEU A 104 5.99 -3.80 -24.57
N ASP A 105 5.16 -4.45 -25.38
CA ASP A 105 5.04 -4.14 -26.80
C ASP A 105 4.09 -2.94 -27.06
N PRO A 106 4.13 -2.34 -28.27
CA PRO A 106 3.30 -1.17 -28.59
C PRO A 106 1.79 -1.38 -28.44
N ALA A 107 1.28 -2.61 -28.61
CA ALA A 107 -0.14 -2.89 -28.44
C ALA A 107 -0.56 -2.91 -26.95
N ALA A 108 0.40 -2.89 -26.02
CA ALA A 108 0.17 -2.63 -24.60
C ALA A 108 0.31 -1.16 -24.22
N GLY A 109 0.41 -0.24 -25.20
CA GLY A 109 0.62 1.18 -24.93
C GLY A 109 2.02 1.49 -24.39
N ASN A 110 3.03 0.72 -24.77
CA ASN A 110 4.43 1.04 -24.45
C ASN A 110 5.23 1.30 -25.74
N PRO A 111 5.68 2.54 -25.99
CA PRO A 111 5.50 3.73 -25.15
C PRO A 111 4.11 4.38 -25.31
N PHE A 112 3.75 5.30 -24.41
CA PHE A 112 2.53 6.15 -24.51
C PHE A 112 2.83 7.63 -24.26
N ASN A 113 1.90 8.50 -24.64
CA ASN A 113 1.99 9.95 -24.44
C ASN A 113 0.91 10.44 -23.49
N ALA A 114 1.25 11.38 -22.60
CA ALA A 114 0.27 12.12 -21.81
C ALA A 114 0.81 13.51 -21.44
N ASP A 115 -0.03 14.54 -21.57
CA ASP A 115 0.28 15.93 -21.21
C ASP A 115 1.65 16.45 -21.69
N GLY A 116 1.97 16.21 -22.97
CA GLY A 116 3.25 16.62 -23.58
C GLY A 116 4.50 15.86 -23.08
N HIS A 117 4.29 14.73 -22.42
CA HIS A 117 5.35 13.81 -22.01
C HIS A 117 5.19 12.47 -22.72
N HIS A 118 6.32 11.81 -22.98
CA HIS A 118 6.43 10.46 -23.51
C HIS A 118 6.92 9.53 -22.40
N TYR A 119 6.18 8.45 -22.17
CA TYR A 119 6.44 7.49 -21.11
C TYR A 119 6.77 6.14 -21.71
N SER A 120 7.77 5.48 -21.14
CA SER A 120 8.20 4.15 -21.61
C SER A 120 8.68 3.29 -20.44
N VAL A 121 8.50 1.99 -20.60
CA VAL A 121 8.95 0.95 -19.67
C VAL A 121 9.90 0.02 -20.39
N GLU A 122 11.03 -0.27 -19.76
CA GLU A 122 12.02 -1.21 -20.28
C GLU A 122 12.44 -2.20 -19.19
N ARG A 123 12.78 -3.42 -19.61
CA ARG A 123 13.48 -4.38 -18.76
C ARG A 123 14.89 -4.60 -19.29
N ARG A 124 15.90 -4.34 -18.45
CA ARG A 124 17.33 -4.49 -18.77
C ARG A 124 17.98 -5.33 -17.68
N ASP A 125 18.61 -6.44 -18.05
CA ASP A 125 19.30 -7.35 -17.12
C ASP A 125 18.45 -7.78 -15.91
N GLY A 126 17.16 -8.08 -16.14
CA GLY A 126 16.21 -8.48 -15.08
C GLY A 126 15.70 -7.33 -14.21
N ARG A 127 16.12 -6.09 -14.46
CA ARG A 127 15.69 -4.88 -13.75
C ARG A 127 14.68 -4.10 -14.59
N MET A 128 13.72 -3.45 -13.92
CA MET A 128 12.69 -2.65 -14.58
C MET A 128 13.02 -1.17 -14.47
N PHE A 129 12.90 -0.46 -15.58
CA PHE A 129 13.15 0.97 -15.67
C PHE A 129 11.97 1.68 -16.29
N HIS A 130 11.58 2.78 -15.66
CA HIS A 130 10.53 3.66 -16.13
C HIS A 130 11.17 4.97 -16.57
N ARG A 131 10.75 5.47 -17.73
CA ARG A 131 11.33 6.66 -18.34
C ARG A 131 10.25 7.64 -18.75
N GLU A 132 10.48 8.89 -18.42
CA GLU A 132 9.65 10.04 -18.80
C GLU A 132 10.50 11.02 -19.61
N VAL A 133 9.97 11.48 -20.74
CA VAL A 133 10.60 12.47 -21.61
C VAL A 133 9.62 13.60 -21.86
N ARG A 134 9.97 14.83 -21.49
CA ARG A 134 9.24 16.00 -21.98
C ARG A 134 9.66 16.31 -23.39
N VAL A 135 8.69 16.56 -24.27
CA VAL A 135 8.93 16.94 -25.66
C VAL A 135 8.45 18.36 -25.94
N ASP A 136 9.02 19.00 -26.95
CA ASP A 136 8.49 20.23 -27.53
C ASP A 136 7.41 19.94 -28.59
N ASP A 137 6.82 20.99 -29.16
CA ASP A 137 5.79 20.89 -30.21
C ASP A 137 6.29 20.21 -31.50
N GLN A 138 7.61 20.06 -31.65
CA GLN A 138 8.26 19.38 -32.77
C GLN A 138 8.65 17.93 -32.42
N GLY A 139 8.30 17.45 -31.22
CA GLY A 139 8.61 16.11 -30.74
C GLY A 139 10.07 15.92 -30.29
N ARG A 140 10.84 17.00 -30.14
CA ARG A 140 12.23 16.92 -29.67
C ARG A 140 12.25 16.83 -28.15
N ALA A 141 13.12 15.97 -27.61
CA ALA A 141 13.29 15.82 -26.17
C ALA A 141 13.87 17.11 -25.56
N LEU A 142 13.15 17.68 -24.59
CA LEU A 142 13.56 18.82 -23.78
C LEU A 142 14.26 18.36 -22.50
N TRP A 143 13.70 17.35 -21.82
CA TRP A 143 14.34 16.70 -20.68
C TRP A 143 13.96 15.22 -20.61
N THR A 144 14.78 14.43 -19.93
CA THR A 144 14.54 12.99 -19.70
C THR A 144 14.87 12.66 -18.24
N VAL A 145 14.00 11.90 -17.59
CA VAL A 145 14.29 11.20 -16.34
C VAL A 145 14.02 9.72 -16.55
N GLU A 146 14.92 8.90 -16.04
CA GLU A 146 14.80 7.46 -16.02
C GLU A 146 15.08 6.98 -14.60
N GLU A 147 14.22 6.13 -14.09
CA GLU A 147 14.32 5.61 -12.73
C GLU A 147 14.21 4.09 -12.75
N GLU A 148 15.01 3.45 -11.91
CA GLU A 148 14.86 2.03 -11.62
C GLU A 148 13.71 1.81 -10.65
N ILE A 149 12.87 0.83 -10.96
CA ILE A 149 11.82 0.40 -10.07
C ILE A 149 12.38 -0.58 -9.06
N ALA A 150 12.21 -0.26 -7.78
CA ALA A 150 12.58 -1.12 -6.66
C ALA A 150 11.45 -2.08 -6.25
N TRP A 151 10.19 -1.61 -6.28
CA TRP A 151 9.05 -2.36 -5.78
C TRP A 151 7.83 -2.26 -6.68
N VAL A 152 7.01 -3.31 -6.65
CA VAL A 152 5.70 -3.38 -7.30
C VAL A 152 4.64 -3.47 -6.21
N VAL A 153 3.63 -2.61 -6.28
CA VAL A 153 2.48 -2.58 -5.37
C VAL A 153 1.24 -3.03 -6.14
N GLY A 154 0.57 -4.04 -5.61
CA GLY A 154 -0.61 -4.69 -6.18
C GLY A 154 -0.29 -6.07 -6.77
N ALA A 155 -1.18 -7.03 -6.53
CA ALA A 155 -1.01 -8.41 -6.99
C ALA A 155 -1.04 -8.57 -8.52
N GLY A 156 -1.67 -7.60 -9.21
CA GLY A 156 -1.87 -7.61 -10.66
C GLY A 156 -3.28 -7.98 -11.12
N ASP A 157 -4.28 -8.02 -10.22
CA ASP A 157 -5.67 -8.31 -10.60
C ASP A 157 -6.45 -7.07 -11.08
N HIS A 158 -6.12 -5.90 -10.51
CA HIS A 158 -6.81 -4.63 -10.80
C HIS A 158 -5.85 -3.56 -11.33
N GLY A 159 -4.63 -3.54 -10.81
CA GLY A 159 -3.60 -2.61 -11.22
C GLY A 159 -2.27 -2.91 -10.52
N ARG A 160 -1.19 -2.40 -11.10
CA ARG A 160 0.12 -2.32 -10.44
C ARG A 160 0.62 -0.89 -10.45
N SER A 161 1.07 -0.44 -9.29
CA SER A 161 1.86 0.77 -9.13
C SER A 161 3.30 0.39 -8.86
N TYR A 162 4.23 1.26 -9.25
CA TYR A 162 5.65 0.97 -9.21
C TYR A 162 6.33 2.01 -8.33
N LEU A 163 7.25 1.56 -7.49
CA LEU A 163 7.93 2.41 -6.52
C LEU A 163 9.43 2.46 -6.76
N ILE A 164 10.00 3.63 -6.54
CA ILE A 164 11.43 3.91 -6.58
C ILE A 164 11.91 4.06 -5.15
N ASN A 165 13.07 3.49 -4.84
CA ASN A 165 13.73 3.67 -3.56
C ASN A 165 14.95 4.58 -3.73
N ARG A 166 14.95 5.72 -3.06
CA ARG A 166 16.11 6.62 -2.95
C ARG A 166 16.54 6.67 -1.49
N ASP A 167 17.51 5.83 -1.13
CA ASP A 167 18.12 5.78 0.21
C ASP A 167 17.12 5.63 1.37
N GLY A 168 16.10 4.78 1.20
CA GLY A 168 15.03 4.54 2.18
C GLY A 168 13.80 5.43 2.00
N SER A 169 13.82 6.37 1.05
CA SER A 169 12.65 7.18 0.68
C SER A 169 11.96 6.60 -0.55
N LEU A 170 10.66 6.32 -0.42
CA LEU A 170 9.86 5.71 -1.48
C LEU A 170 9.07 6.75 -2.27
N PHE A 171 9.10 6.62 -3.60
CA PHE A 171 8.38 7.49 -4.52
C PHE A 171 7.56 6.67 -5.52
N GLN A 172 6.39 7.16 -5.89
CA GLN A 172 5.55 6.55 -6.92
C GLN A 172 6.08 6.90 -8.31
N SER A 173 6.05 5.92 -9.21
CA SER A 173 6.21 6.17 -10.64
C SER A 173 4.93 6.76 -11.25
N PRO A 174 5.04 7.71 -12.21
CA PRO A 174 3.91 8.21 -12.99
C PRO A 174 3.29 7.15 -13.90
N ILE A 175 3.98 6.03 -14.14
CA ILE A 175 3.52 4.94 -15.00
C ILE A 175 2.95 3.80 -14.14
N GLY A 176 1.76 3.30 -14.50
CA GLY A 176 1.09 2.15 -13.91
C GLY A 176 0.62 1.14 -14.96
N TRP A 177 0.39 -0.10 -14.52
CA TRP A 177 -0.09 -1.19 -15.37
C TRP A 177 -1.53 -1.56 -15.04
N TYR A 178 -2.34 -1.70 -16.08
CA TYR A 178 -3.77 -1.97 -15.99
C TYR A 178 -4.09 -3.33 -16.63
N PRO A 179 -4.15 -4.41 -15.83
CA PRO A 179 -4.20 -5.79 -16.32
C PRO A 179 -5.49 -6.14 -17.06
N GLN A 180 -6.62 -5.54 -16.71
CA GLN A 180 -7.89 -5.80 -17.40
C GLN A 180 -7.88 -5.29 -18.85
N GLN A 181 -7.25 -4.12 -19.06
CA GLN A 181 -7.08 -3.51 -20.37
C GLN A 181 -5.80 -3.98 -21.07
N GLN A 182 -4.87 -4.60 -20.33
CA GLN A 182 -3.53 -4.97 -20.80
C GLN A 182 -2.75 -3.77 -21.36
N ILE A 183 -2.84 -2.62 -20.66
CA ILE A 183 -2.16 -1.38 -21.08
C ILE A 183 -1.33 -0.75 -19.96
N TRP A 184 -0.32 -0.01 -20.36
CA TRP A 184 0.35 1.01 -19.56
C TRP A 184 -0.38 2.34 -19.69
N ALA A 185 -0.52 3.05 -18.57
CA ALA A 185 -1.07 4.40 -18.54
C ALA A 185 -0.52 5.16 -17.33
N LEU A 186 -0.95 6.42 -17.17
CA LEU A 186 -0.60 7.19 -15.98
C LEU A 186 -1.14 6.53 -14.71
N SER A 187 -0.31 6.45 -13.67
CA SER A 187 -0.70 6.08 -12.32
C SER A 187 -1.82 7.01 -11.82
N PRO A 188 -2.75 6.53 -10.96
CA PRO A 188 -3.88 7.34 -10.52
C PRO A 188 -3.47 8.69 -9.88
N GLY A 189 -4.07 9.78 -10.36
CA GLY A 189 -3.83 11.15 -9.89
C GLY A 189 -2.83 11.93 -10.75
N TYR A 190 -1.97 11.26 -11.52
CA TYR A 190 -0.98 11.92 -12.39
C TYR A 190 -1.60 12.65 -13.58
N GLU A 191 -2.84 12.33 -13.93
CA GLU A 191 -3.64 13.07 -14.90
C GLU A 191 -4.02 14.48 -14.42
N THR A 192 -3.93 14.74 -13.11
CA THR A 192 -4.23 16.06 -12.51
C THR A 192 -3.01 16.80 -12.01
N VAL A 193 -2.09 16.08 -11.35
CA VAL A 193 -0.85 16.65 -10.81
C VAL A 193 0.28 15.68 -11.17
N ASN A 194 1.12 16.07 -12.12
CA ASN A 194 2.30 15.29 -12.48
C ASN A 194 3.48 15.68 -11.59
N GLU A 195 3.72 14.92 -10.53
CA GLU A 195 4.89 15.07 -9.65
C GLU A 195 6.12 14.32 -10.19
N HIS A 196 6.08 13.87 -11.45
CA HIS A 196 7.10 13.01 -12.07
C HIS A 196 7.40 11.81 -11.15
N PHE A 197 8.68 11.48 -10.99
CA PHE A 197 9.15 10.46 -10.06
C PHE A 197 9.38 10.97 -8.63
N ASN A 198 8.67 12.03 -8.20
CA ASN A 198 8.87 12.65 -6.88
C ASN A 198 7.64 12.63 -5.96
N ARG A 199 6.55 11.95 -6.34
CA ARG A 199 5.39 11.74 -5.46
C ARG A 199 5.77 10.78 -4.32
N PRO A 200 5.84 11.23 -3.05
CA PRO A 200 6.28 10.36 -1.97
C PRO A 200 5.19 9.34 -1.60
N ILE A 201 5.61 8.12 -1.29
CA ILE A 201 4.74 7.08 -0.73
C ILE A 201 4.68 7.27 0.78
N GLN A 202 3.51 7.66 1.29
CA GLN A 202 3.31 7.90 2.72
C GLN A 202 2.89 6.62 3.45
N SER A 203 2.96 6.66 4.79
CA SER A 203 2.63 5.54 5.68
C SER A 203 1.24 4.96 5.41
N GLU A 204 0.29 5.79 5.03
CA GLU A 204 -1.11 5.44 4.77
C GLU A 204 -1.22 4.47 3.58
N CYS A 205 -0.37 4.64 2.56
CA CYS A 205 -0.33 3.73 1.43
C CYS A 205 0.17 2.35 1.89
N LEU A 206 1.31 2.31 2.59
CA LEU A 206 1.91 1.05 3.01
C LEU A 206 1.16 0.36 4.14
N PHE A 207 0.36 1.10 4.92
CA PHE A 207 -0.52 0.55 5.92
C PHE A 207 -1.48 -0.47 5.30
N CYS A 208 -2.09 -0.18 4.15
CA CYS A 208 -2.98 -1.13 3.49
C CYS A 208 -2.24 -2.15 2.62
N HIS A 209 -1.00 -1.88 2.19
CA HIS A 209 -0.32 -2.68 1.17
C HIS A 209 0.81 -3.59 1.68
N SER A 210 1.32 -3.42 2.89
CA SER A 210 2.44 -4.22 3.44
C SER A 210 2.23 -4.48 4.92
N THR A 211 2.68 -5.60 5.52
CA THR A 211 2.54 -5.81 6.97
C THR A 211 3.36 -4.84 7.80
N PHE A 212 4.62 -4.62 7.41
CA PHE A 212 5.57 -3.82 8.20
C PHE A 212 6.46 -2.96 7.32
N ALA A 213 6.16 -1.66 7.34
CA ALA A 213 7.03 -0.60 6.86
C ALA A 213 7.26 0.41 7.99
N ASP A 214 8.48 0.47 8.51
CA ASP A 214 8.86 1.30 9.67
C ASP A 214 9.14 2.73 9.22
N HIS A 215 8.12 3.58 9.24
CA HIS A 215 8.22 4.99 8.87
C HIS A 215 9.15 5.76 9.81
N VAL A 216 10.05 6.56 9.23
CA VAL A 216 10.93 7.44 10.01
C VAL A 216 10.16 8.69 10.40
N SER A 217 9.84 8.81 11.69
CA SER A 217 9.08 9.94 12.23
C SER A 217 9.70 11.29 11.85
N GLY A 218 8.84 12.27 11.51
CA GLY A 218 9.27 13.61 11.09
C GLY A 218 9.69 13.72 9.62
N THR A 219 9.53 12.67 8.81
CA THR A 219 9.82 12.67 7.38
C THR A 219 8.58 12.34 6.55
N ILE A 220 8.62 12.63 5.25
CA ILE A 220 7.58 12.23 4.30
C ILE A 220 8.13 11.06 3.47
N GLY A 221 7.49 9.90 3.59
CA GLY A 221 7.80 8.71 2.79
C GLY A 221 9.18 8.08 2.98
N ARG A 222 9.87 8.35 4.10
CA ARG A 222 11.11 7.65 4.46
C ARG A 222 10.83 6.50 5.43
N TYR A 223 11.50 5.39 5.22
CA TYR A 223 11.36 4.17 5.99
C TYR A 223 12.74 3.65 6.42
N ARG A 224 12.80 2.94 7.56
CA ARG A 224 14.04 2.29 8.00
C ARG A 224 14.30 1.05 7.15
N GLU A 225 15.57 0.86 6.79
CA GLU A 225 15.99 -0.35 6.10
C GLU A 225 16.08 -1.56 7.06
N PRO A 226 15.69 -2.78 6.64
CA PRO A 226 15.01 -3.07 5.37
C PRO A 226 13.60 -2.48 5.34
N ILE A 227 13.26 -1.75 4.26
CA ILE A 227 11.95 -1.04 4.13
C ILE A 227 10.79 -1.97 4.46
N PHE A 228 10.82 -3.18 3.90
CA PHE A 228 9.83 -4.20 4.12
C PHE A 228 10.44 -5.38 4.88
N ARG A 229 10.13 -5.51 6.17
CA ARG A 229 10.46 -6.71 6.94
C ARG A 229 9.58 -7.89 6.51
N GLU A 230 8.35 -7.57 6.14
CA GLU A 230 7.42 -8.45 5.45
C GLU A 230 6.76 -7.63 4.35
N ARG A 231 7.03 -8.01 3.09
CA ARG A 231 6.72 -7.22 1.89
C ARG A 231 5.23 -7.01 1.73
N ALA A 232 4.50 -8.10 1.52
CA ALA A 232 3.07 -8.07 1.32
C ALA A 232 2.31 -8.04 2.65
N ILE A 233 0.98 -8.10 2.58
CA ILE A 233 0.15 -8.32 3.76
C ILE A 233 0.33 -9.78 4.19
N GLY A 234 0.85 -9.98 5.39
CA GLY A 234 1.13 -11.26 6.01
C GLY A 234 0.12 -11.62 7.10
N CYS A 235 0.35 -12.78 7.73
CA CYS A 235 -0.57 -13.38 8.70
C CYS A 235 -0.86 -12.43 9.86
N GLU A 236 0.18 -11.80 10.38
CA GLU A 236 0.11 -10.97 11.58
C GLU A 236 -0.54 -9.59 11.34
N ARG A 237 -0.79 -9.22 10.07
CA ARG A 237 -1.64 -8.05 9.78
C ARG A 237 -3.05 -8.23 10.32
N CYS A 238 -3.61 -9.44 10.15
CA CYS A 238 -4.97 -9.76 10.59
C CYS A 238 -4.99 -10.44 11.95
N HIS A 239 -3.97 -11.25 12.26
CA HIS A 239 -3.92 -12.06 13.48
C HIS A 239 -3.16 -11.40 14.65
N GLY A 240 -2.49 -10.27 14.42
CA GLY A 240 -1.68 -9.59 15.43
C GLY A 240 -0.37 -10.32 15.76
N PRO A 241 0.37 -9.83 16.78
CA PRO A 241 1.66 -10.39 17.21
C PRO A 241 1.57 -11.87 17.60
N GLY A 242 2.41 -12.72 16.99
CA GLY A 242 2.39 -14.17 17.16
C GLY A 242 3.33 -14.74 18.23
N GLU A 243 4.21 -13.95 18.85
CA GLU A 243 5.29 -14.46 19.72
C GLU A 243 4.82 -15.41 20.82
N LEU A 244 3.83 -15.02 21.64
CA LEU A 244 3.35 -15.88 22.72
C LEU A 244 2.59 -17.12 22.21
N HIS A 245 1.92 -17.00 21.06
CA HIS A 245 1.23 -18.13 20.42
C HIS A 245 2.24 -19.20 20.00
N VAL A 246 3.34 -18.79 19.36
CA VAL A 246 4.42 -19.70 18.94
C VAL A 246 5.08 -20.34 20.15
N ALA A 247 5.49 -19.53 21.14
CA ALA A 247 6.18 -20.02 22.34
C ALA A 247 5.37 -21.09 23.09
N ARG A 248 4.05 -20.88 23.23
CA ARG A 248 3.17 -21.85 23.88
C ARG A 248 3.18 -23.22 23.20
N HIS A 249 2.97 -23.25 21.89
CA HIS A 249 2.87 -24.52 21.16
C HIS A 249 4.22 -25.19 20.90
N GLU A 250 5.32 -24.43 20.88
CA GLU A 250 6.67 -25.02 20.89
C GLU A 250 7.03 -25.65 22.24
N GLY A 251 6.62 -25.03 23.36
CA GLY A 251 6.72 -25.61 24.70
C GLY A 251 5.93 -26.91 24.83
N GLU A 252 4.63 -26.89 24.48
CA GLU A 252 3.76 -28.08 24.50
C GLU A 252 4.31 -29.22 23.62
N ARG A 253 4.86 -28.91 22.43
CA ARG A 253 5.50 -29.93 21.58
C ARG A 253 6.76 -30.54 22.19
N SER A 254 7.53 -29.75 22.94
CA SER A 254 8.75 -30.22 23.60
C SER A 254 8.41 -31.19 24.74
N GLU A 255 7.34 -30.92 25.49
CA GLU A 255 6.81 -31.81 26.53
C GLU A 255 6.27 -33.12 25.94
N VAL A 256 5.47 -33.06 24.86
CA VAL A 256 4.95 -34.27 24.18
C VAL A 256 6.09 -35.11 23.57
N ARG A 257 7.13 -34.48 23.03
CA ARG A 257 8.32 -35.18 22.50
C ARG A 257 9.14 -35.83 23.63
N GLY A 258 9.28 -35.16 24.77
CA GLY A 258 9.92 -35.70 25.97
C GLY A 258 9.19 -36.91 26.54
N GLN A 259 7.86 -36.85 26.62
CA GLN A 259 7.04 -37.98 27.05
C GLN A 259 7.11 -39.17 26.06
N ARG A 260 7.15 -38.91 24.74
CA ARG A 260 7.34 -39.98 23.73
C ARG A 260 8.69 -40.68 23.80
N SER A 261 9.74 -40.03 24.31
CA SER A 261 11.04 -40.68 24.53
C SER A 261 11.11 -41.51 25.82
N GLU A 262 10.17 -41.33 26.75
CA GLU A 262 10.12 -42.07 28.02
C GLU A 262 9.17 -43.29 27.98
N VAL A 263 8.27 -43.37 27.00
CA VAL A 263 7.42 -44.56 26.80
C VAL A 263 8.23 -45.66 26.10
N SER A 264 8.61 -46.68 26.86
CA SER A 264 9.24 -47.92 26.38
C SER A 264 8.42 -48.57 25.25
N SER A 265 9.12 -49.10 24.25
CA SER A 265 8.57 -49.76 23.05
C SER A 265 7.70 -51.00 23.34
N SER A 266 7.58 -51.40 24.60
CA SER A 266 6.69 -52.46 25.09
C SER A 266 5.23 -52.03 25.18
N ASP A 267 4.94 -50.76 25.45
CA ASP A 267 3.59 -50.32 25.83
C ASP A 267 2.75 -49.90 24.60
N PHE A 268 3.42 -49.58 23.49
CA PHE A 268 2.77 -49.14 22.25
C PHE A 268 2.02 -50.28 21.51
N ARG A 269 2.32 -51.55 21.80
CA ARG A 269 1.66 -52.69 21.14
C ARG A 269 0.30 -53.05 21.73
N SER A 270 -0.02 -52.62 22.96
CA SER A 270 -1.32 -52.95 23.59
C SER A 270 -2.43 -51.96 23.20
N GLU A 271 -2.10 -50.69 22.93
CA GLU A 271 -3.12 -49.66 22.60
C GLU A 271 -3.60 -49.69 21.14
N ILE A 272 -2.75 -50.11 20.18
CA ILE A 272 -3.13 -50.18 18.76
C ILE A 272 -4.20 -51.26 18.49
N SER A 273 -4.25 -52.33 19.29
CA SER A 273 -5.26 -53.38 19.13
C SER A 273 -6.66 -52.94 19.55
N ASN A 274 -6.79 -51.94 20.43
CA ASN A 274 -8.09 -51.48 20.94
C ASN A 274 -8.67 -50.30 20.13
N SER A 275 -7.84 -49.55 19.40
CA SER A 275 -8.27 -48.38 18.61
C SER A 275 -8.91 -48.73 17.24
N LYS A 276 -8.61 -49.91 16.67
CA LYS A 276 -9.12 -50.31 15.35
C LYS A 276 -10.63 -50.60 15.29
N SER A 277 -11.34 -50.67 16.41
CA SER A 277 -12.78 -50.97 16.44
C SER A 277 -13.70 -49.75 16.44
N GLN A 278 -13.18 -48.51 16.54
CA GLN A 278 -14.01 -47.31 16.72
C GLN A 278 -13.85 -46.19 15.68
N ILE A 279 -13.06 -46.36 14.63
CA ILE A 279 -12.95 -45.33 13.58
C ILE A 279 -14.10 -45.53 12.57
N ARG A 280 -15.18 -44.76 12.70
CA ARG A 280 -16.14 -44.55 11.60
C ARG A 280 -15.51 -43.63 10.56
N ASN A 281 -15.69 -43.99 9.29
CA ASN A 281 -15.22 -43.26 8.11
C ASN A 281 -15.68 -41.78 8.13
N PRO A 282 -14.76 -40.77 8.12
CA PRO A 282 -15.13 -39.36 8.20
C PRO A 282 -15.56 -38.73 6.86
N GLN A 283 -15.62 -39.49 5.76
CA GLN A 283 -15.99 -38.96 4.44
C GLN A 283 -17.47 -38.52 4.29
N SER A 284 -18.35 -38.77 5.27
CA SER A 284 -19.77 -38.41 5.15
C SER A 284 -20.14 -37.04 5.74
N ALA A 285 -19.19 -36.25 6.27
CA ALA A 285 -19.49 -35.01 6.99
C ALA A 285 -19.09 -33.71 6.27
N ILE A 286 -18.49 -33.77 5.08
CA ILE A 286 -18.11 -32.58 4.31
C ILE A 286 -19.30 -32.18 3.43
N ARG A 287 -20.06 -31.17 3.85
CA ARG A 287 -20.98 -30.48 2.94
C ARG A 287 -20.16 -29.58 2.02
N ASN A 288 -20.40 -29.68 0.71
CA ASN A 288 -19.83 -28.75 -0.27
C ASN A 288 -20.15 -27.30 0.13
N PRO A 289 -19.20 -26.36 -0.01
CA PRO A 289 -19.47 -24.95 0.23
C PRO A 289 -20.52 -24.42 -0.76
N PRO A 290 -21.39 -23.48 -0.36
CA PRO A 290 -22.34 -22.88 -1.28
C PRO A 290 -21.63 -22.11 -2.40
N VAL A 291 -22.21 -22.19 -3.60
CA VAL A 291 -21.81 -21.42 -4.78
C VAL A 291 -21.78 -19.92 -4.42
N PRO A 292 -20.74 -19.14 -4.82
CA PRO A 292 -20.68 -17.71 -4.57
C PRO A 292 -21.90 -17.01 -5.16
N GLN A 293 -22.59 -16.20 -4.36
CA GLN A 293 -23.68 -15.36 -4.84
C GLN A 293 -23.11 -14.23 -5.72
N PRO A 294 -23.83 -13.78 -6.76
CA PRO A 294 -23.42 -12.63 -7.56
C PRO A 294 -23.24 -11.39 -6.68
N ILE A 295 -22.18 -10.63 -6.94
CA ILE A 295 -21.86 -9.38 -6.26
C ILE A 295 -22.98 -8.37 -6.57
N ASP A 296 -23.49 -7.70 -5.54
CA ASP A 296 -24.53 -6.68 -5.68
C ASP A 296 -24.01 -5.51 -6.55
N PRO A 297 -24.62 -5.22 -7.71
CA PRO A 297 -24.18 -4.16 -8.61
C PRO A 297 -24.34 -2.75 -8.01
N THR A 298 -24.99 -2.60 -6.86
CA THR A 298 -25.14 -1.31 -6.17
C THR A 298 -23.92 -0.92 -5.32
N ILE A 299 -22.93 -1.80 -5.16
CA ILE A 299 -21.69 -1.52 -4.42
C ILE A 299 -20.78 -0.55 -5.19
N VAL A 300 -20.90 -0.48 -6.52
CA VAL A 300 -20.19 0.49 -7.34
C VAL A 300 -21.11 1.67 -7.62
N ASN A 301 -20.93 2.80 -6.94
CA ASN A 301 -21.66 4.02 -7.27
C ASN A 301 -21.15 4.58 -8.62
N PRO A 302 -21.92 4.47 -9.72
CA PRO A 302 -21.42 4.80 -11.06
C PRO A 302 -21.15 6.29 -11.26
N ARG A 303 -21.60 7.14 -10.32
CA ARG A 303 -21.40 8.59 -10.38
C ARG A 303 -19.93 9.00 -10.23
N HIS A 304 -19.09 8.15 -9.64
CA HIS A 304 -17.65 8.41 -9.47
C HIS A 304 -16.76 7.83 -10.59
N LEU A 305 -17.35 7.13 -11.56
CA LEU A 305 -16.65 6.62 -12.73
C LEU A 305 -16.59 7.67 -13.85
N SER A 306 -15.47 7.69 -14.57
CA SER A 306 -15.33 8.52 -15.78
C SER A 306 -16.36 8.11 -16.85
N PRO A 307 -16.72 8.99 -17.80
CA PRO A 307 -17.71 8.68 -18.84
C PRO A 307 -17.39 7.41 -19.62
N LYS A 308 -16.12 7.16 -19.92
CA LYS A 308 -15.65 5.94 -20.62
C LYS A 308 -15.86 4.65 -19.81
N LEU A 309 -15.88 4.72 -18.48
CA LEU A 309 -16.09 3.57 -17.59
C LEU A 309 -17.57 3.27 -17.34
N ARG A 310 -18.48 4.21 -17.64
CA ARG A 310 -19.93 4.01 -17.48
C ARG A 310 -20.59 3.22 -18.59
N GLU A 311 -20.01 3.20 -19.79
CA GLU A 311 -20.56 2.47 -20.94
C GLU A 311 -20.17 0.97 -20.94
N ALA A 312 -19.30 0.54 -20.04
CA ALA A 312 -18.73 -0.80 -19.97
C ALA A 312 -19.26 -1.67 -18.80
N VAL A 313 -20.23 -1.17 -18.03
CA VAL A 313 -20.93 -1.85 -16.92
C VAL A 313 -22.42 -1.85 -17.21
#